data_AF-A0A212PHA8-F1
#
_entry.id   AF-A0A212PHA8-F1
#
_cell.length_a   1.000
_cell.length_b   1.000
_cell.length_c   1.000
_cell.angle_alpha   90.00
_cell.angle_beta   90.00
_cell.angle_gamma   90.00
#
_symmetry.space_group_name_H-M   'P 1'
#
loop_
_entity.id
_entity.type
_entity.pdbx_description
1 polymer ?
#
loop_
_entity_poly.entity_id
_entity_poly.type
_entity_poly.pdbx_seq_one_letter_code
_entity_poly.pdbx_strand_id
1 'polypeptide(L)'
;MRLISETFSKWLIGVGLALVATFVALFLYKSGCFDTSCPINTGVFGQFGDTVGGLVGSLWALAGVVLFYINLKEQRADITKNLSAINKQTETLELQRVELELQRKENERTREVFEQQKRVLEEQSKTVRTQQFESNFYSLLDVFIKIRNNLDALDSNRSFFATIQKIMHDKYENTTCPIQDHKRSKVLYEEVYFDNKGKLSHYLQTIYRIIKIIDESTLNDKSKFFYSKIIRSQFSENELLVLYYNSHITFGLRFYPLILRYNLLKHLPCLTKLELKSAELSLGLEEAQKLYFMTWMDVFLEEELNPAYEDMVNSGLDEYLKSRECRIVNGLTVEIKIVRDIAIGFHFSVAKPLSDDSFKMFMLRYLYDRLYFSRYLDVDDPESITMMSGVSGSCKHYIFTVKSQKELKVNSDLY
;
A
#
# COMPACT_ATOMS: atom_id res chain seq x y z
N MET A 1 28.73 6.60 -86.23
CA MET A 1 29.92 5.72 -86.31
C MET A 1 29.48 4.28 -86.10
N ARG A 2 29.05 3.59 -87.16
CA ARG A 2 28.42 2.25 -87.16
C ARG A 2 29.29 1.22 -87.91
N LEU A 3 30.60 1.46 -87.99
CA LEU A 3 31.55 0.65 -88.77
C LEU A 3 32.14 -0.53 -88.00
N ILE A 4 31.90 -0.61 -86.69
CA ILE A 4 32.44 -1.64 -85.80
C ILE A 4 31.24 -2.31 -85.12
N SER A 5 30.67 -3.30 -85.79
CA SER A 5 29.54 -4.09 -85.29
C SER A 5 29.85 -5.56 -85.39
N GLU A 6 29.24 -6.36 -84.52
CA GLU A 6 29.35 -7.82 -84.57
C GLU A 6 28.95 -8.37 -85.95
N THR A 7 28.00 -7.70 -86.61
CA THR A 7 27.58 -7.98 -87.99
C THR A 7 28.68 -7.72 -89.03
N PHE A 8 29.52 -6.70 -88.83
CA PHE A 8 30.64 -6.40 -89.70
C PHE A 8 31.76 -7.45 -89.57
N SER A 9 32.08 -7.90 -88.35
CA SER A 9 33.02 -9.01 -88.15
C SER A 9 32.52 -10.33 -88.74
N LYS A 10 31.22 -10.66 -88.57
CA LYS A 10 30.60 -11.83 -89.19
C LYS A 10 30.67 -11.78 -90.72
N TRP A 11 30.47 -10.60 -91.30
CA TRP A 11 30.62 -10.38 -92.74
C TRP A 11 32.08 -10.56 -93.20
N LEU A 12 33.05 -10.01 -92.45
CA LEU A 12 34.48 -10.14 -92.75
C LEU A 12 34.96 -11.60 -92.73
N ILE A 13 34.46 -12.39 -91.77
CA ILE A 13 34.70 -13.83 -91.69
C ILE A 13 34.08 -14.54 -92.90
N GLY A 14 32.84 -14.19 -93.28
CA GLY A 14 32.16 -14.73 -94.46
C GLY A 14 32.83 -14.40 -95.79
N VAL A 15 33.34 -13.17 -95.96
CA VAL A 15 34.13 -12.75 -97.12
C VAL A 15 35.46 -13.51 -97.17
N GLY A 16 36.13 -13.67 -96.01
CA GLY A 16 37.32 -14.49 -95.91
C GLY A 16 37.07 -15.93 -96.38
N LEU A 17 35.98 -16.56 -95.94
CA LEU A 17 35.58 -17.91 -96.37
C LEU A 17 35.28 -17.98 -97.88
N ALA A 18 34.61 -16.98 -98.44
CA ALA A 18 34.33 -16.91 -99.89
C ALA A 18 35.62 -16.75 -100.72
N LEU A 19 36.58 -15.96 -100.22
CA LEU A 19 37.90 -15.82 -100.85
C LEU A 19 38.70 -17.12 -100.78
N VAL A 20 38.69 -17.84 -99.66
CA VAL A 20 39.28 -19.19 -99.57
C VAL A 20 38.66 -20.12 -100.61
N ALA A 21 37.32 -20.17 -100.69
CA ALA A 21 36.64 -21.01 -101.67
C ALA A 21 37.00 -20.64 -103.12
N THR A 22 37.14 -19.35 -103.40
CA THR A 22 37.54 -18.82 -104.71
C THR A 22 39.00 -19.17 -105.03
N PHE A 23 39.92 -19.01 -104.08
CA PHE A 23 41.32 -19.40 -104.24
C PHE A 23 41.46 -20.91 -104.40
N VAL A 24 40.74 -21.72 -103.62
CA VAL A 24 40.71 -23.18 -103.78
C VAL A 24 40.17 -23.56 -105.16
N ALA A 25 39.11 -22.92 -105.64
CA ALA A 25 38.56 -23.15 -106.98
C ALA A 25 39.57 -22.77 -108.08
N LEU A 26 40.29 -21.66 -107.94
CA LEU A 26 41.35 -21.23 -108.86
C LEU A 26 42.58 -22.15 -108.81
N PHE A 27 42.92 -22.70 -107.64
CA PHE A 27 43.98 -23.70 -107.48
C PHE A 27 43.63 -25.02 -108.17
N LEU A 28 42.34 -25.39 -108.17
CA LEU A 28 41.81 -26.56 -108.89
C LEU A 28 41.62 -26.28 -110.39
N TYR A 29 41.38 -25.03 -110.78
CA TYR A 29 41.25 -24.63 -112.18
C TYR A 29 42.61 -24.79 -112.88
N LYS A 30 42.67 -25.74 -113.83
CA LYS A 30 43.86 -26.25 -114.54
C LYS A 30 44.76 -27.25 -113.80
N SER A 31 44.46 -27.63 -112.56
CA SER A 31 45.07 -28.82 -111.94
C SER A 31 44.29 -30.06 -112.41
N GLY A 32 44.74 -30.68 -113.51
CA GLY A 32 44.18 -31.95 -113.96
C GLY A 32 44.25 -32.99 -112.83
N CYS A 33 43.11 -33.65 -112.56
CA CYS A 33 42.88 -34.81 -111.69
C CYS A 33 43.88 -35.04 -110.52
N PHE A 34 43.39 -35.03 -109.28
CA PHE A 34 44.14 -35.46 -108.09
C PHE A 34 44.82 -36.83 -108.32
N ASP A 35 46.14 -36.82 -108.50
CA ASP A 35 46.97 -38.03 -108.55
C ASP A 35 47.68 -38.17 -107.20
N THR A 36 47.29 -39.16 -106.41
CA THR A 36 47.83 -39.41 -105.06
C THR A 36 49.27 -39.97 -105.07
N SER A 37 49.84 -40.13 -106.26
CA SER A 37 51.16 -40.77 -106.49
C SER A 37 52.31 -39.76 -106.61
N CYS A 38 52.03 -38.47 -106.82
CA CYS A 38 53.04 -37.44 -107.02
C CYS A 38 53.32 -36.61 -105.76
N PRO A 39 54.58 -36.23 -105.49
CA PRO A 39 54.88 -35.32 -104.40
C PRO A 39 54.27 -33.93 -104.69
N ILE A 40 53.58 -33.38 -103.70
CA ILE A 40 52.99 -32.04 -103.76
C ILE A 40 54.10 -31.05 -104.12
N ASN A 41 53.87 -30.20 -105.12
CA ASN A 41 54.79 -29.11 -105.43
C ASN A 41 54.79 -28.11 -104.27
N THR A 42 55.80 -28.22 -103.41
CA THR A 42 55.92 -27.46 -102.17
C THR A 42 56.01 -25.95 -102.41
N GLY A 43 56.52 -25.51 -103.57
CA GLY A 43 56.60 -24.10 -103.93
C GLY A 43 55.24 -23.48 -104.28
N VAL A 44 54.45 -24.15 -105.14
CA VAL A 44 53.11 -23.67 -105.54
C VAL A 44 52.12 -23.78 -104.38
N PHE A 45 52.19 -24.86 -103.60
CA PHE A 45 51.36 -25.04 -102.41
C PHE A 45 51.75 -24.03 -101.29
N GLY A 46 53.03 -23.71 -101.16
CA GLY A 46 53.52 -22.65 -100.28
C GLY A 46 52.99 -21.27 -100.67
N GLN A 47 53.10 -20.88 -101.96
CA GLN A 47 52.56 -19.61 -102.47
C GLN A 47 51.03 -19.50 -102.33
N PHE A 48 50.31 -20.62 -102.47
CA PHE A 48 48.88 -20.69 -102.18
C PHE A 48 48.61 -20.45 -100.68
N GLY A 49 49.37 -21.11 -99.80
CA GLY A 49 49.32 -20.88 -98.35
C GLY A 49 49.64 -19.42 -97.98
N ASP A 50 50.61 -18.79 -98.63
CA ASP A 50 51.00 -17.39 -98.40
C ASP A 50 49.93 -16.40 -98.85
N THR A 51 49.27 -16.67 -99.98
CA THR A 51 48.18 -15.82 -100.49
C THR A 51 46.91 -15.95 -99.64
N VAL A 52 46.54 -17.18 -99.26
CA VAL A 52 45.40 -17.42 -98.36
C VAL A 52 45.71 -16.92 -96.95
N GLY A 53 46.85 -17.25 -96.37
CA GLY A 53 47.26 -16.81 -95.03
C GLY A 53 47.46 -15.29 -94.95
N GLY A 54 48.06 -14.69 -95.98
CA GLY A 54 48.29 -13.25 -96.05
C GLY A 54 47.00 -12.43 -96.21
N LEU A 55 46.11 -12.80 -97.12
CA LEU A 55 44.85 -12.07 -97.35
C LEU A 55 43.73 -12.49 -96.37
N VAL A 56 43.44 -13.79 -96.27
CA VAL A 56 42.34 -14.30 -95.42
C VAL A 56 42.73 -14.26 -93.95
N GLY A 57 43.97 -14.60 -93.60
CA GLY A 57 44.45 -14.51 -92.22
C GLY A 57 44.42 -13.07 -91.69
N SER A 58 44.78 -12.08 -92.52
CA SER A 58 44.68 -10.66 -92.16
C SER A 58 43.22 -10.19 -91.99
N LEU A 59 42.30 -10.67 -92.85
CA LEU A 59 40.86 -10.41 -92.72
C LEU A 59 40.31 -11.01 -91.41
N TRP A 60 40.64 -12.25 -91.07
CA TRP A 60 40.20 -12.86 -89.82
C TRP A 60 40.86 -12.25 -88.58
N ALA A 61 42.15 -11.88 -88.65
CA ALA A 61 42.82 -11.14 -87.58
C ALA A 61 42.13 -9.79 -87.33
N LEU A 62 41.78 -9.05 -88.38
CA LEU A 62 41.01 -7.82 -88.28
C LEU A 62 39.63 -8.06 -87.65
N ALA A 63 38.93 -9.13 -88.06
CA ALA A 63 37.65 -9.51 -87.48
C ALA A 63 37.77 -9.83 -85.98
N GLY A 64 38.85 -10.53 -85.58
CA GLY A 64 39.16 -10.87 -84.19
C GLY A 64 39.47 -9.64 -83.32
N VAL A 65 40.27 -8.70 -83.82
CA VAL A 65 40.55 -7.43 -83.13
C VAL A 65 39.26 -6.62 -82.94
N VAL A 66 38.40 -6.58 -83.95
CA VAL A 66 37.09 -5.90 -83.86
C VAL A 66 36.19 -6.55 -82.81
N LEU A 67 36.09 -7.89 -82.79
CA LEU A 67 35.29 -8.61 -81.78
C LEU A 67 35.84 -8.41 -80.36
N PHE A 68 37.16 -8.48 -80.19
CA PHE A 68 37.81 -8.22 -78.91
C PHE A 68 37.56 -6.80 -78.41
N TYR A 69 37.63 -5.81 -79.30
CA TYR A 69 37.32 -4.42 -78.97
C TYR A 69 35.85 -4.24 -78.55
N ILE A 70 34.91 -4.91 -79.23
CA ILE A 70 33.48 -4.90 -78.85
C ILE A 70 33.29 -5.50 -77.46
N ASN A 71 33.88 -6.68 -77.19
CA ASN A 71 33.82 -7.32 -75.87
C ASN A 71 34.40 -6.42 -74.77
N LEU A 72 35.55 -5.78 -75.01
CA LEU A 72 36.14 -4.83 -74.06
C LEU A 72 35.24 -3.62 -73.81
N LYS A 73 34.57 -3.13 -74.85
CA LYS A 73 33.63 -2.01 -74.74
C LYS A 73 32.39 -2.40 -73.93
N GLU A 74 31.81 -3.57 -74.18
CA GLU A 74 30.69 -4.10 -73.40
C GLU A 74 31.08 -4.35 -71.94
N GLN A 75 32.24 -4.96 -71.70
CA GLN A 75 32.77 -5.18 -70.36
C GLN A 75 32.96 -3.87 -69.59
N ARG A 76 33.47 -2.80 -70.23
CA ARG A 76 33.55 -1.46 -69.60
C ARG A 76 32.16 -0.90 -69.26
N ALA A 77 31.19 -1.06 -70.15
CA ALA A 77 29.82 -0.62 -69.91
C ALA A 77 29.18 -1.36 -68.73
N ASP A 78 29.39 -2.67 -68.62
CA ASP A 78 28.87 -3.47 -67.50
C ASP A 78 29.60 -3.20 -66.18
N ILE A 79 30.91 -2.94 -66.20
CA ILE A 79 31.64 -2.48 -65.00
C ILE A 79 31.04 -1.16 -64.50
N THR A 80 30.69 -0.24 -65.40
CA THR A 80 30.09 1.05 -65.01
C THR A 80 28.70 0.85 -64.40
N LYS A 81 27.88 -0.04 -64.98
CA LYS A 81 26.59 -0.42 -64.38
C LYS A 81 26.77 -1.04 -62.99
N ASN A 82 27.72 -1.97 -62.83
CA ASN A 82 28.00 -2.62 -61.55
C ASN A 82 28.49 -1.61 -60.50
N LEU A 83 29.38 -0.69 -60.86
CA LEU A 83 29.80 0.41 -59.97
C LEU A 83 28.61 1.26 -59.53
N SER A 84 27.72 1.61 -60.45
CA SER A 84 26.51 2.37 -60.10
C SER A 84 25.54 1.59 -59.20
N ALA A 85 25.44 0.27 -59.39
CA ALA A 85 24.62 -0.61 -58.55
C ALA A 85 25.21 -0.75 -57.14
N ILE A 86 26.53 -0.90 -57.02
CA ILE A 86 27.24 -0.94 -55.74
C ILE A 86 27.08 0.38 -55.01
N ASN A 87 27.25 1.53 -55.69
CA ASN A 87 27.06 2.83 -55.06
C ASN A 87 25.64 3.00 -54.51
N LYS A 88 24.62 2.56 -55.26
CA LYS A 88 23.23 2.55 -54.78
C LYS A 88 23.03 1.62 -53.57
N GLN A 89 23.71 0.48 -53.54
CA GLN A 89 23.67 -0.42 -52.38
C GLN A 89 24.32 0.21 -51.15
N THR A 90 25.48 0.88 -51.31
CA THR A 90 26.15 1.59 -50.22
C THR A 90 25.25 2.69 -49.66
N GLU A 91 24.65 3.51 -50.51
CA GLU A 91 23.70 4.56 -50.10
C GLU A 91 22.47 3.96 -49.37
N THR A 92 21.94 2.84 -49.86
CA THR A 92 20.82 2.13 -49.22
C THR A 92 21.21 1.61 -47.83
N LEU A 93 22.42 1.07 -47.68
CA LEU A 93 22.93 0.57 -46.39
C LEU A 93 23.16 1.70 -45.39
N GLU A 94 23.64 2.86 -45.84
CA GLU A 94 23.78 4.05 -44.99
C GLU A 94 22.41 4.52 -44.49
N LEU A 95 21.41 4.60 -45.36
CA LEU A 95 20.04 4.92 -44.98
C LEU A 95 19.47 3.91 -43.97
N GLN A 96 19.66 2.60 -44.21
CA GLN A 96 19.24 1.55 -43.28
C GLN A 96 19.91 1.67 -41.91
N ARG A 97 21.19 2.05 -41.87
CA ARG A 97 21.91 2.25 -40.61
C ARG A 97 21.31 3.42 -39.82
N VAL A 98 21.04 4.54 -40.48
CA VAL A 98 20.40 5.70 -39.85
C VAL A 98 19.02 5.35 -39.33
N GLU A 99 18.22 4.62 -40.11
CA GLU A 99 16.89 4.14 -39.69
C GLU A 99 16.98 3.25 -38.44
N LEU A 100 17.93 2.31 -38.41
CA LEU A 100 18.15 1.45 -37.23
C LEU A 100 18.58 2.23 -35.99
N GLU A 101 19.41 3.26 -36.15
CA GLU A 101 19.80 4.14 -35.04
C GLU A 101 18.61 4.94 -34.50
N LEU A 102 17.76 5.46 -35.39
CA LEU A 102 16.51 6.13 -35.01
C LEU A 102 15.54 5.17 -34.30
N GLN A 103 15.39 3.95 -34.81
CA GLN A 103 14.53 2.92 -34.22
C GLN A 103 15.00 2.48 -32.84
N ARG A 104 16.32 2.34 -32.62
CA ARG A 104 16.89 2.07 -31.29
C ARG A 104 16.55 3.18 -30.30
N LYS A 105 16.71 4.44 -30.74
CA LYS A 105 16.40 5.62 -29.92
C LYS A 105 14.90 5.72 -29.60
N GLU A 106 14.02 5.38 -30.53
CA GLU A 106 12.57 5.31 -30.30
C GLU A 106 12.21 4.19 -29.31
N ASN A 107 12.83 3.03 -29.42
CA ASN A 107 12.65 1.93 -28.47
C ASN A 107 13.11 2.29 -27.06
N GLU A 108 14.24 2.99 -26.92
CA GLU A 108 14.72 3.51 -25.64
C GLU A 108 13.71 4.48 -25.02
N ARG A 109 13.25 5.48 -25.79
CA ARG A 109 12.20 6.42 -25.35
C ARG A 109 10.90 5.71 -24.96
N THR A 110 10.51 4.68 -25.72
CA THR A 110 9.30 3.90 -25.43
C THR A 110 9.42 3.17 -24.09
N ARG A 111 10.60 2.61 -23.79
CA ARG A 111 10.87 1.99 -22.48
C ARG A 111 10.79 3.01 -21.33
N GLU A 112 11.34 4.20 -21.53
CA GLU A 112 11.26 5.28 -20.52
C GLU A 112 9.81 5.69 -20.25
N VAL A 113 9.02 5.91 -21.30
CA VAL A 113 7.59 6.24 -21.19
C VAL A 113 6.81 5.12 -20.50
N PHE A 114 7.12 3.86 -20.83
CA PHE A 114 6.48 2.70 -20.21
C PHE A 114 6.76 2.61 -18.70
N GLU A 115 8.02 2.82 -18.28
CA GLU A 115 8.38 2.87 -16.86
C GLU A 115 7.69 4.02 -16.13
N GLN A 116 7.57 5.19 -16.77
CA GLN A 116 6.81 6.31 -16.21
C GLN A 116 5.32 5.98 -16.05
N GLN A 117 4.70 5.38 -17.08
CA GLN A 117 3.29 4.94 -17.02
C GLN A 117 3.06 3.93 -15.91
N LYS A 118 3.97 2.97 -15.72
CA LYS A 118 3.89 1.99 -14.63
C LYS A 118 3.87 2.67 -13.27
N ARG A 119 4.76 3.65 -13.02
CA ARG A 119 4.80 4.41 -11.76
C ARG A 119 3.49 5.17 -11.52
N VAL A 120 2.98 5.85 -12.55
CA VAL A 120 1.71 6.59 -12.47
C VAL A 120 0.56 5.63 -12.16
N LEU A 121 0.51 4.45 -12.80
CA LEU A 121 -0.52 3.44 -12.52
C LEU A 121 -0.44 2.89 -11.09
N GLU A 122 0.77 2.69 -10.56
CA GLU A 122 0.96 2.28 -9.17
C GLU A 122 0.45 3.33 -8.17
N GLU A 123 0.72 4.61 -8.43
CA GLU A 123 0.19 5.73 -7.63
C GLU A 123 -1.33 5.85 -7.76
N GLN A 124 -1.87 5.76 -8.97
CA GLN A 124 -3.32 5.74 -9.21
C GLN A 124 -4.00 4.58 -8.50
N SER A 125 -3.43 3.38 -8.53
CA SER A 125 -3.96 2.20 -7.84
C SER A 125 -4.06 2.42 -6.32
N LYS A 126 -3.06 3.07 -5.71
CA LYS A 126 -3.11 3.47 -4.30
C LYS A 126 -4.24 4.48 -4.04
N THR A 127 -4.34 5.52 -4.85
CA THR A 127 -5.39 6.54 -4.71
C THR A 127 -6.79 5.94 -4.86
N VAL A 128 -6.99 5.09 -5.86
CA VAL A 128 -8.28 4.41 -6.11
C VAL A 128 -8.65 3.51 -4.93
N ARG A 129 -7.71 2.75 -4.36
CA ARG A 129 -7.97 1.93 -3.17
C ARG A 129 -8.40 2.79 -1.98
N THR A 130 -7.75 3.92 -1.75
CA THR A 130 -8.14 4.86 -0.68
C THR A 130 -9.54 5.43 -0.94
N GLN A 131 -9.84 5.87 -2.17
CA GLN A 131 -11.17 6.38 -2.52
C GLN A 131 -12.27 5.32 -2.39
N GLN A 132 -12.01 4.08 -2.80
CA GLN A 132 -12.93 2.96 -2.61
C GLN A 132 -13.19 2.69 -1.13
N PHE A 133 -12.13 2.71 -0.31
CA PHE A 133 -12.27 2.60 1.14
C PHE A 133 -13.12 3.73 1.71
N GLU A 134 -12.82 4.99 1.37
CA GLU A 134 -13.55 6.16 1.86
C GLU A 134 -15.02 6.11 1.47
N SER A 135 -15.31 5.78 0.21
CA SER A 135 -16.69 5.63 -0.27
C SER A 135 -17.46 4.57 0.53
N ASN A 136 -16.86 3.40 0.75
CA ASN A 136 -17.44 2.33 1.56
C ASN A 136 -17.62 2.76 3.03
N PHE A 137 -16.62 3.42 3.62
CA PHE A 137 -16.64 3.91 4.98
C PHE A 137 -17.77 4.91 5.20
N TYR A 138 -17.86 5.96 4.38
CA TYR A 138 -18.91 6.98 4.50
C TYR A 138 -20.30 6.43 4.20
N SER A 139 -20.42 5.47 3.27
CA SER A 139 -21.69 4.78 3.03
C SER A 139 -22.15 4.00 4.27
N LEU A 140 -21.25 3.30 4.97
CA LEU A 140 -21.58 2.59 6.20
C LEU A 140 -21.86 3.54 7.36
N LEU A 141 -21.15 4.67 7.44
CA LEU A 141 -21.40 5.71 8.41
C LEU A 141 -22.80 6.31 8.26
N ASP A 142 -23.25 6.54 7.04
CA ASP A 142 -24.62 6.99 6.75
C ASP A 142 -25.65 5.93 7.17
N VAL A 143 -25.40 4.64 6.90
CA VAL A 143 -26.24 3.54 7.40
C VAL A 143 -26.30 3.53 8.93
N PHE A 144 -25.17 3.72 9.61
CA PHE A 144 -25.11 3.83 11.06
C PHE A 144 -25.96 4.99 11.59
N ILE A 145 -25.79 6.19 11.03
CA ILE A 145 -26.57 7.38 11.42
C ILE A 145 -28.06 7.14 11.21
N LYS A 146 -28.46 6.52 10.08
CA LYS A 146 -29.85 6.16 9.81
C LYS A 146 -30.40 5.17 10.82
N ILE A 147 -29.65 4.13 11.18
CA ILE A 147 -30.07 3.16 12.21
C ILE A 147 -30.28 3.87 13.54
N ARG A 148 -29.34 4.72 13.97
CA ARG A 148 -29.46 5.50 15.21
C ARG A 148 -30.71 6.36 15.21
N ASN A 149 -30.90 7.16 14.16
CA ASN A 149 -32.05 8.06 14.06
C ASN A 149 -33.38 7.29 14.02
N ASN A 150 -33.41 6.10 13.40
CA ASN A 150 -34.59 5.23 13.41
C ASN A 150 -34.88 4.66 14.80
N LEU A 151 -33.85 4.29 15.58
CA LEU A 151 -34.03 3.85 16.96
C LEU A 151 -34.66 4.96 17.82
N ASP A 152 -34.15 6.18 17.69
CA ASP A 152 -34.71 7.33 18.39
C ASP A 152 -36.15 7.64 17.93
N ALA A 153 -36.43 7.61 16.62
CA ALA A 153 -37.77 7.85 16.11
C ALA A 153 -38.84 6.84 16.59
N LEU A 154 -38.42 5.59 16.84
CA LEU A 154 -39.29 4.52 17.35
C LEU A 154 -39.43 4.54 18.88
N ASP A 155 -38.64 5.36 19.58
CA ASP A 155 -38.71 5.51 21.03
C ASP A 155 -39.68 6.62 21.42
N SER A 156 -40.49 6.40 22.46
CA SER A 156 -41.49 7.36 22.91
C SER A 156 -40.90 8.69 23.37
N ASN A 157 -39.67 8.68 23.91
CA ASN A 157 -38.96 9.87 24.38
C ASN A 157 -38.07 10.47 23.29
N ARG A 158 -38.09 9.91 22.07
CA ARG A 158 -37.16 10.23 20.99
C ARG A 158 -35.68 10.11 21.38
N SER A 159 -35.38 9.25 22.34
CA SER A 159 -34.02 9.02 22.81
C SER A 159 -33.89 7.60 23.35
N PHE A 160 -33.67 6.66 22.43
CA PHE A 160 -33.66 5.24 22.75
C PHE A 160 -32.58 4.89 23.77
N PHE A 161 -31.36 5.40 23.59
CA PHE A 161 -30.24 5.11 24.49
C PHE A 161 -30.40 5.74 25.88
N ALA A 162 -31.05 6.91 25.98
CA ALA A 162 -31.38 7.49 27.28
C ALA A 162 -32.43 6.66 28.03
N THR A 163 -33.43 6.13 27.30
CA THR A 163 -34.41 5.19 27.87
C THR A 163 -33.72 3.93 28.40
N ILE A 164 -32.75 3.36 27.67
CA ILE A 164 -31.95 2.21 28.14
C ILE A 164 -31.17 2.56 29.42
N GLN A 165 -30.47 3.69 29.43
CA GLN A 165 -29.75 4.16 30.61
C GLN A 165 -30.69 4.31 31.82
N LYS A 166 -31.87 4.90 31.62
CA LYS A 166 -32.86 5.07 32.69
C LYS A 166 -33.32 3.72 33.26
N ILE A 167 -33.68 2.75 32.40
CA ILE A 167 -34.09 1.40 32.83
C ILE A 167 -32.99 0.75 33.67
N MET A 168 -31.74 0.85 33.21
CA MET A 168 -30.58 0.35 33.92
C MET A 168 -30.43 1.04 35.29
N HIS A 169 -30.55 2.36 35.33
CA HIS A 169 -30.44 3.14 36.56
C HIS A 169 -31.56 2.88 37.58
N ASP A 170 -32.80 2.64 37.12
CA ASP A 170 -33.96 2.43 37.98
C ASP A 170 -33.93 1.03 38.62
N LYS A 171 -33.41 0.02 37.90
CA LYS A 171 -33.27 -1.36 38.39
C LYS A 171 -32.00 -1.61 39.21
N TYR A 172 -31.04 -0.69 39.17
CA TYR A 172 -29.72 -0.91 39.74
C TYR A 172 -29.66 -0.58 41.24
N GLU A 173 -29.22 -1.56 42.01
CA GLU A 173 -29.00 -1.46 43.45
C GLU A 173 -27.51 -1.66 43.75
N ASN A 174 -26.93 -0.76 44.53
CA ASN A 174 -25.51 -0.81 44.86
C ASN A 174 -25.21 -1.71 46.06
N THR A 175 -24.06 -2.37 46.02
CA THR A 175 -23.47 -3.09 47.15
C THR A 175 -22.26 -2.33 47.70
N THR A 176 -21.55 -2.91 48.67
CA THR A 176 -20.29 -2.36 49.20
C THR A 176 -19.05 -2.78 48.40
N CYS A 177 -19.16 -3.78 47.52
CA CYS A 177 -18.01 -4.36 46.82
C CYS A 177 -17.99 -3.98 45.33
N PRO A 178 -16.97 -3.25 44.83
CA PRO A 178 -16.90 -2.81 43.43
C PRO A 178 -16.98 -3.97 42.42
N ILE A 179 -16.43 -5.14 42.76
CA ILE A 179 -16.41 -6.31 41.87
C ILE A 179 -17.80 -6.94 41.77
N GLN A 180 -18.53 -7.01 42.89
CA GLN A 180 -19.91 -7.52 42.89
C GLN A 180 -20.83 -6.57 42.12
N ASP A 181 -20.65 -5.27 42.29
CA ASP A 181 -21.39 -4.24 41.54
C ASP A 181 -21.13 -4.31 40.03
N HIS A 182 -19.89 -4.53 39.62
CA HIS A 182 -19.57 -4.72 38.20
C HIS A 182 -20.21 -6.00 37.65
N LYS A 183 -20.14 -7.12 38.38
CA LYS A 183 -20.83 -8.36 37.99
C LYS A 183 -22.34 -8.16 37.86
N ARG A 184 -22.95 -7.46 38.81
CA ARG A 184 -24.39 -7.16 38.78
C ARG A 184 -24.77 -6.24 37.62
N SER A 185 -23.93 -5.24 37.33
CA SER A 185 -24.12 -4.33 36.19
C SER A 185 -24.09 -5.07 34.86
N LYS A 186 -23.22 -6.09 34.71
CA LYS A 186 -23.21 -6.97 33.54
C LYS A 186 -24.51 -7.77 33.39
N VAL A 187 -24.95 -8.42 34.46
CA VAL A 187 -26.19 -9.22 34.46
C VAL A 187 -27.38 -8.34 34.13
N LEU A 188 -27.48 -7.17 34.75
CA LEU A 188 -28.55 -6.22 34.49
C LEU A 188 -28.55 -5.73 33.04
N TYR A 189 -27.37 -5.41 32.49
CA TYR A 189 -27.27 -5.03 31.07
C TYR A 189 -27.68 -6.17 30.15
N GLU A 190 -27.30 -7.41 30.47
CA GLU A 190 -27.65 -8.58 29.68
C GLU A 190 -29.17 -8.77 29.60
N GLU A 191 -29.89 -8.61 30.70
CA GLU A 191 -31.37 -8.61 30.71
C GLU A 191 -31.95 -7.52 29.79
N VAL A 192 -31.49 -6.28 29.95
CA VAL A 192 -31.94 -5.15 29.13
C VAL A 192 -31.59 -5.33 27.65
N TYR A 193 -30.45 -5.95 27.36
CA TYR A 193 -30.04 -6.31 26.01
C TYR A 193 -30.99 -7.32 25.40
N PHE A 194 -31.42 -8.35 26.14
CA PHE A 194 -32.36 -9.35 25.63
C PHE A 194 -33.74 -8.76 25.36
N ASP A 195 -34.24 -7.90 26.25
CA ASP A 195 -35.52 -7.19 26.06
C ASP A 195 -35.51 -6.31 24.80
N ASN A 196 -34.33 -5.81 24.41
CA ASN A 196 -34.15 -4.90 23.28
C ASN A 196 -33.30 -5.49 22.14
N LYS A 197 -33.16 -6.82 22.09
CA LYS A 197 -32.14 -7.51 21.27
C LYS A 197 -32.21 -7.13 19.80
N GLY A 198 -33.41 -7.09 19.22
CA GLY A 198 -33.58 -6.73 17.81
C GLY A 198 -32.97 -5.35 17.50
N LYS A 199 -33.27 -4.35 18.33
CA LYS A 199 -32.79 -2.97 18.15
C LYS A 199 -31.28 -2.85 18.42
N LEU A 200 -30.83 -3.32 19.59
CA LEU A 200 -29.44 -3.15 20.02
C LEU A 200 -28.47 -3.97 19.19
N SER A 201 -28.81 -5.20 18.83
CA SER A 201 -27.91 -6.09 18.07
C SER A 201 -27.59 -5.50 16.70
N HIS A 202 -28.59 -5.00 15.96
CA HIS A 202 -28.36 -4.38 14.66
C HIS A 202 -27.47 -3.13 14.77
N TYR A 203 -27.73 -2.26 15.75
CA TYR A 203 -26.92 -1.06 15.99
C TYR A 203 -25.45 -1.40 16.32
N LEU A 204 -25.23 -2.28 17.29
CA LEU A 204 -23.89 -2.67 17.75
C LEU A 204 -23.09 -3.40 16.66
N GLN A 205 -23.76 -4.26 15.88
CA GLN A 205 -23.12 -4.96 14.76
C GLN A 205 -22.66 -4.00 13.67
N THR A 206 -23.45 -2.97 13.35
CA THR A 206 -23.06 -1.94 12.38
C THR A 206 -21.81 -1.21 12.83
N ILE A 207 -21.74 -0.81 14.10
CA ILE A 207 -20.53 -0.15 14.64
C ILE A 207 -19.34 -1.09 14.56
N TYR A 208 -19.49 -2.33 15.06
CA TYR A 208 -18.43 -3.32 15.01
C TYR A 208 -17.91 -3.52 13.60
N ARG A 209 -18.81 -3.58 12.60
CA ARG A 209 -18.46 -3.74 11.19
C ARG A 209 -17.68 -2.56 10.64
N ILE A 210 -18.08 -1.33 10.97
CA ILE A 210 -17.36 -0.11 10.55
C ILE A 210 -15.95 -0.12 11.12
N ILE A 211 -15.80 -0.31 12.43
CA ILE A 211 -14.48 -0.32 13.08
C ILE A 211 -13.61 -1.47 12.55
N LYS A 212 -14.21 -2.64 12.30
CA LYS A 212 -13.50 -3.79 11.74
C LYS A 212 -12.98 -3.53 10.32
N ILE A 213 -13.76 -2.87 9.47
CA ILE A 213 -13.31 -2.49 8.12
C ILE A 213 -12.14 -1.50 8.19
N ILE A 214 -12.17 -0.55 9.13
CA ILE A 214 -11.02 0.34 9.39
C ILE A 214 -9.80 -0.51 9.79
N ASP A 215 -9.98 -1.44 10.73
CA ASP A 215 -8.91 -2.26 11.29
C ASP A 215 -8.25 -3.18 10.25
N GLU A 216 -9.05 -3.82 9.40
CA GLU A 216 -8.62 -4.77 8.36
C GLU A 216 -8.15 -4.09 7.07
N SER A 217 -8.32 -2.76 6.95
CA SER A 217 -7.90 -2.03 5.75
C SER A 217 -6.38 -2.02 5.56
N THR A 218 -5.95 -1.79 4.31
CA THR A 218 -4.53 -1.61 3.94
C THR A 218 -3.99 -0.22 4.26
N LEU A 219 -4.75 0.60 5.01
CA LEU A 219 -4.33 1.92 5.44
C LEU A 219 -3.18 1.85 6.44
N ASN A 220 -2.39 2.92 6.54
CA ASN A 220 -1.44 3.07 7.63
C ASN A 220 -2.18 3.35 8.96
N ASP A 221 -1.50 3.11 10.09
CA ASP A 221 -2.14 3.28 11.41
C ASP A 221 -2.66 4.70 11.64
N LYS A 222 -1.93 5.74 11.24
CA LYS A 222 -2.38 7.14 11.38
C LYS A 222 -3.74 7.37 10.70
N SER A 223 -3.93 6.86 9.49
CA SER A 223 -5.20 6.92 8.77
C SER A 223 -6.27 6.08 9.45
N LYS A 224 -5.96 4.89 9.97
CA LYS A 224 -6.92 4.08 10.73
C LYS A 224 -7.42 4.82 11.97
N PHE A 225 -6.51 5.43 12.74
CA PHE A 225 -6.86 6.27 13.89
C PHE A 225 -7.67 7.52 13.48
N PHE A 226 -7.38 8.12 12.33
CA PHE A 226 -8.18 9.22 11.80
C PHE A 226 -9.65 8.81 11.56
N TYR A 227 -9.89 7.71 10.83
CA TYR A 227 -11.26 7.25 10.57
C TYR A 227 -11.96 6.74 11.84
N SER A 228 -11.24 6.08 12.76
CA SER A 228 -11.84 5.64 14.03
C SER A 228 -12.24 6.83 14.90
N LYS A 229 -11.47 7.93 14.89
CA LYS A 229 -11.82 9.20 15.56
C LYS A 229 -13.07 9.84 14.96
N ILE A 230 -13.27 9.74 13.63
CA ILE A 230 -14.52 10.20 12.99
C ILE A 230 -15.72 9.45 13.55
N ILE A 231 -15.66 8.12 13.65
CA ILE A 231 -16.75 7.33 14.24
C ILE A 231 -16.92 7.63 15.72
N ARG A 232 -15.82 7.72 16.46
CA ARG A 232 -15.80 8.03 17.90
C ARG A 232 -16.52 9.34 18.24
N SER A 233 -16.41 10.37 17.37
CA SER A 233 -17.10 11.65 17.58
C SER A 233 -18.60 11.60 17.30
N GLN A 234 -19.12 10.53 16.69
CA GLN A 234 -20.55 10.38 16.43
C GLN A 234 -21.33 9.80 17.61
N PHE A 235 -20.66 9.20 18.59
CA PHE A 235 -21.34 8.58 19.73
C PHE A 235 -21.76 9.63 20.76
N SER A 236 -23.01 9.54 21.21
CA SER A 236 -23.46 10.17 22.45
C SER A 236 -22.95 9.41 23.68
N GLU A 237 -23.00 10.08 24.83
CA GLU A 237 -22.62 9.50 26.13
C GLU A 237 -23.39 8.21 26.45
N ASN A 238 -24.70 8.18 26.17
CA ASN A 238 -25.55 7.02 26.40
C ASN A 238 -25.22 5.86 25.47
N GLU A 239 -24.83 6.15 24.22
CA GLU A 239 -24.35 5.14 23.27
C GLU A 239 -23.02 4.53 23.75
N LEU A 240 -22.10 5.36 24.27
CA LEU A 240 -20.84 4.88 24.84
C LEU A 240 -21.06 4.00 26.07
N LEU A 241 -22.02 4.35 26.92
CA LEU A 241 -22.39 3.53 28.09
C LEU A 241 -22.92 2.16 27.68
N VAL A 242 -23.82 2.13 26.69
CA VAL A 242 -24.34 0.88 26.12
C VAL A 242 -23.24 0.06 25.46
N LEU A 243 -22.31 0.71 24.74
CA LEU A 243 -21.16 0.05 24.13
C LEU A 243 -20.23 -0.55 25.19
N TYR A 244 -19.96 0.17 26.28
CA TYR A 244 -19.18 -0.29 27.42
C TYR A 244 -19.78 -1.58 28.02
N TYR A 245 -21.05 -1.57 28.44
CA TYR A 245 -21.63 -2.77 29.02
C TYR A 245 -21.81 -3.91 28.00
N ASN A 246 -22.08 -3.59 26.73
CA ASN A 246 -22.14 -4.61 25.69
C ASN A 246 -20.84 -5.39 25.55
N SER A 247 -19.71 -4.69 25.59
CA SER A 247 -18.40 -5.31 25.47
C SER A 247 -18.00 -6.19 26.66
N HIS A 248 -18.75 -6.14 27.76
CA HIS A 248 -18.56 -6.99 28.94
C HIS A 248 -19.43 -8.25 28.97
N ILE A 249 -20.46 -8.35 28.12
CA ILE A 249 -21.30 -9.55 27.99
C ILE A 249 -20.77 -10.47 26.89
N THR A 250 -21.09 -11.77 26.97
CA THR A 250 -20.55 -12.82 26.08
C THR A 250 -20.70 -12.50 24.58
N PHE A 251 -21.81 -11.87 24.20
CA PHE A 251 -22.10 -11.53 22.80
C PHE A 251 -21.26 -10.36 22.26
N GLY A 252 -20.79 -9.47 23.13
CA GLY A 252 -20.00 -8.29 22.77
C GLY A 252 -18.49 -8.42 23.01
N LEU A 253 -18.02 -9.55 23.57
CA LEU A 253 -16.61 -9.79 23.87
C LEU A 253 -15.67 -9.61 22.67
N ARG A 254 -16.14 -9.89 21.45
CA ARG A 254 -15.29 -9.71 20.26
C ARG A 254 -14.97 -8.24 19.95
N PHE A 255 -15.69 -7.31 20.56
CA PHE A 255 -15.53 -5.89 20.25
C PHE A 255 -14.52 -5.18 21.17
N TYR A 256 -14.30 -5.67 22.40
CA TYR A 256 -13.38 -4.97 23.32
C TYR A 256 -11.95 -4.77 22.78
N PRO A 257 -11.33 -5.68 22.00
CA PRO A 257 -9.98 -5.44 21.47
C PRO A 257 -9.91 -4.20 20.57
N LEU A 258 -10.96 -3.97 19.76
CA LEU A 258 -11.07 -2.79 18.91
C LEU A 258 -11.40 -1.53 19.71
N ILE A 259 -12.23 -1.66 20.76
CA ILE A 259 -12.52 -0.56 21.69
C ILE A 259 -11.23 -0.06 22.34
N LEU A 260 -10.38 -0.97 22.82
CA LEU A 260 -9.09 -0.64 23.41
C LEU A 260 -8.15 -0.03 22.36
N ARG A 261 -7.95 -0.71 21.22
CA ARG A 261 -7.02 -0.27 20.15
C ARG A 261 -7.30 1.16 19.68
N TYR A 262 -8.57 1.51 19.48
CA TYR A 262 -8.97 2.82 18.96
C TYR A 262 -9.49 3.78 20.03
N ASN A 263 -9.37 3.39 21.31
CA ASN A 263 -9.84 4.15 22.46
C ASN A 263 -11.27 4.69 22.28
N LEU A 264 -12.19 3.82 21.84
CA LEU A 264 -13.54 4.22 21.44
C LEU A 264 -14.34 4.87 22.59
N LEU A 265 -14.06 4.46 23.83
CA LEU A 265 -14.73 4.95 25.03
C LEU A 265 -14.04 6.18 25.67
N LYS A 266 -13.10 6.85 24.98
CA LYS A 266 -12.34 8.01 25.52
C LYS A 266 -13.23 9.08 26.19
N HIS A 267 -14.41 9.32 25.64
CA HIS A 267 -15.32 10.37 26.09
C HIS A 267 -16.46 9.85 26.99
N LEU A 268 -16.38 8.61 27.47
CA LEU A 268 -17.35 8.08 28.43
C LEU A 268 -16.98 8.58 29.85
N PRO A 269 -17.78 9.48 30.45
CA PRO A 269 -17.51 9.91 31.81
C PRO A 269 -17.74 8.75 32.77
N CYS A 270 -16.78 8.49 33.65
CA CYS A 270 -16.89 7.40 34.63
C CYS A 270 -18.12 7.53 35.55
N LEU A 271 -18.57 8.76 35.85
CA LEU A 271 -19.74 9.04 36.68
C LEU A 271 -21.05 8.50 36.09
N THR A 272 -21.09 8.22 34.79
CA THR A 272 -22.27 7.67 34.10
C THR A 272 -22.43 6.17 34.30
N LYS A 273 -21.35 5.49 34.71
CA LYS A 273 -21.34 4.06 34.97
C LYS A 273 -22.13 3.77 36.24
N LEU A 274 -22.93 2.72 36.20
CA LEU A 274 -23.76 2.25 37.32
C LEU A 274 -22.92 2.09 38.59
N GLU A 275 -21.73 1.53 38.48
CA GLU A 275 -20.84 1.22 39.59
C GLU A 275 -20.37 2.47 40.37
N LEU A 276 -20.45 3.66 39.78
CA LEU A 276 -20.09 4.93 40.43
C LEU A 276 -21.31 5.75 40.88
N LYS A 277 -22.55 5.28 40.60
CA LYS A 277 -23.79 6.02 40.91
C LYS A 277 -24.04 6.21 42.41
N SER A 278 -23.82 5.19 43.26
CA SER A 278 -24.05 5.32 44.72
C SER A 278 -22.93 6.02 45.46
N ALA A 279 -21.75 6.11 44.84
CA ALA A 279 -20.63 6.77 45.46
C ALA A 279 -20.86 8.27 45.28
N GLU A 280 -21.76 8.84 46.07
CA GLU A 280 -21.88 10.28 46.19
C GLU A 280 -20.49 10.80 46.57
N LEU A 281 -19.81 11.41 45.60
CA LEU A 281 -18.56 12.09 45.85
C LEU A 281 -18.88 13.29 46.74
N SER A 282 -18.95 13.07 48.05
CA SER A 282 -19.23 14.10 49.05
C SER A 282 -17.96 14.91 49.32
N LEU A 283 -17.37 15.47 48.26
CA LEU A 283 -16.27 16.43 48.35
C LEU A 283 -16.79 17.87 48.57
N GLY A 284 -18.11 18.05 48.73
CA GLY A 284 -18.74 19.37 48.68
C GLY A 284 -18.62 20.03 47.30
N LEU A 285 -18.35 19.23 46.27
CA LEU A 285 -18.18 19.67 44.89
C LEU A 285 -19.52 19.68 44.15
N GLU A 286 -19.74 20.69 43.34
CA GLU A 286 -20.80 20.70 42.32
C GLU A 286 -20.52 19.62 41.26
N GLU A 287 -21.57 19.14 40.58
CA GLU A 287 -21.45 18.09 39.55
C GLU A 287 -20.38 18.39 38.49
N ALA A 288 -20.27 19.64 38.05
CA ALA A 288 -19.24 20.07 37.11
C ALA A 288 -17.82 19.88 37.66
N GLN A 289 -17.59 20.22 38.93
CA GLN A 289 -16.29 20.06 39.59
C GLN A 289 -15.95 18.58 39.78
N LYS A 290 -16.94 17.70 40.02
CA LYS A 290 -16.73 16.25 40.04
C LYS A 290 -16.21 15.77 38.69
N LEU A 291 -16.85 16.17 37.59
CA LEU A 291 -16.41 15.80 36.23
C LEU A 291 -15.01 16.31 35.90
N TYR A 292 -14.69 17.56 36.27
CA TYR A 292 -13.34 18.11 36.10
C TYR A 292 -12.29 17.37 36.92
N PHE A 293 -12.61 17.00 38.16
CA PHE A 293 -11.74 16.20 39.00
C PHE A 293 -11.44 14.84 38.35
N MET A 294 -12.46 14.14 37.84
CA MET A 294 -12.27 12.85 37.16
C MET A 294 -11.45 12.98 35.88
N THR A 295 -11.68 14.03 35.11
CA THR A 295 -10.89 14.30 33.89
C THR A 295 -9.43 14.57 34.23
N TRP A 296 -9.18 15.33 35.30
CA TRP A 296 -7.83 15.58 35.81
C TRP A 296 -7.16 14.29 36.31
N MET A 297 -7.90 13.42 37.00
CA MET A 297 -7.42 12.11 37.44
C MET A 297 -7.10 11.18 36.26
N ASP A 298 -7.92 11.18 35.22
CA ASP A 298 -7.68 10.39 34.00
C ASP A 298 -6.38 10.83 33.31
N VAL A 299 -6.18 12.15 33.16
CA VAL A 299 -4.94 12.72 32.61
C VAL A 299 -3.74 12.41 33.49
N PHE A 300 -3.87 12.51 34.82
CA PHE A 300 -2.81 12.14 35.76
C PHE A 300 -2.41 10.67 35.61
N LEU A 301 -3.38 9.76 35.52
CA LEU A 301 -3.08 8.34 35.29
C LEU A 301 -2.43 8.12 33.93
N GLU A 302 -2.90 8.77 32.86
CA GLU A 302 -2.34 8.62 31.52
C GLU A 302 -0.89 9.10 31.45
N GLU A 303 -0.58 10.25 32.05
CA GLU A 303 0.75 10.86 32.00
C GLU A 303 1.76 10.20 32.95
N GLU A 304 1.32 9.70 34.11
CA GLU A 304 2.23 9.17 35.14
C GLU A 304 2.27 7.64 35.19
N LEU A 305 1.16 6.92 34.91
CA LEU A 305 1.14 5.45 35.00
C LEU A 305 1.62 4.78 33.70
N ASN A 306 1.20 5.27 32.53
CA ASN A 306 1.52 4.62 31.26
C ASN A 306 3.01 4.59 30.92
N PRO A 307 3.78 5.68 31.09
CA PRO A 307 5.22 5.66 30.80
C PRO A 307 6.06 5.08 31.95
N ALA A 308 5.52 4.98 33.17
CA ALA A 308 6.31 4.64 34.36
C ALA A 308 7.17 3.37 34.22
N TYR A 309 6.59 2.28 33.70
CA TYR A 309 7.33 1.03 33.53
C TYR A 309 8.49 1.17 32.54
N GLU A 310 8.28 1.87 31.43
CA GLU A 310 9.31 2.13 30.42
C GLU A 310 10.39 3.08 30.98
N ASP A 311 9.99 4.13 31.69
CA ASP A 311 10.91 5.07 32.35
C ASP A 311 11.78 4.38 33.41
N MET A 312 11.22 3.47 34.20
CA MET A 312 11.96 2.68 35.20
C MET A 312 12.99 1.75 34.55
N VAL A 313 12.64 1.12 33.42
CA VAL A 313 13.56 0.25 32.68
C VAL A 313 14.68 1.10 32.05
N ASN A 314 14.33 2.17 31.34
CA ASN A 314 15.29 3.04 30.65
C ASN A 314 16.24 3.76 31.63
N SER A 315 15.76 4.12 32.82
CA SER A 315 16.53 4.85 33.83
C SER A 315 17.21 3.94 34.86
N GLY A 316 17.00 2.63 34.80
CA GLY A 316 17.54 1.68 35.77
C GLY A 316 17.02 1.87 37.20
N LEU A 317 15.81 2.43 37.37
CA LEU A 317 15.22 2.72 38.67
C LEU A 317 14.43 1.51 39.20
N ASP A 318 14.57 1.23 40.51
CA ASP A 318 13.77 0.22 41.21
C ASP A 318 12.43 0.77 41.71
N GLU A 319 12.30 2.10 41.77
CA GLU A 319 11.09 2.81 42.18
C GLU A 319 10.82 4.01 41.26
N TYR A 320 9.54 4.19 40.90
CA TYR A 320 9.01 5.39 40.26
C TYR A 320 8.11 6.12 41.24
N LEU A 321 8.37 7.42 41.45
CA LEU A 321 7.60 8.25 42.37
C LEU A 321 7.28 9.59 41.70
N LYS A 322 6.00 9.92 41.63
CA LYS A 322 5.51 11.19 41.10
C LYS A 322 4.38 11.73 41.94
N SER A 323 4.36 13.04 42.13
CA SER A 323 3.37 13.73 42.95
C SER A 323 2.88 14.98 42.24
N ARG A 324 1.57 15.22 42.28
CA ARG A 324 0.91 16.33 41.60
C ARG A 324 -0.20 16.89 42.48
N GLU A 325 -0.21 18.21 42.65
CA GLU A 325 -1.30 18.92 43.31
C GLU A 325 -2.52 19.02 42.37
N CYS A 326 -3.70 18.69 42.90
CA CYS A 326 -4.95 18.78 42.19
C CYS A 326 -5.37 20.24 42.02
N ARG A 327 -5.64 20.64 40.77
CA ARG A 327 -6.10 22.01 40.46
C ARG A 327 -7.57 22.26 40.79
N ILE A 328 -8.35 21.19 41.01
CA ILE A 328 -9.81 21.26 41.18
C ILE A 328 -10.18 21.21 42.67
N VAL A 329 -9.48 20.40 43.45
CA VAL A 329 -9.71 20.23 44.89
C VAL A 329 -8.55 20.86 45.64
N ASN A 330 -8.78 22.02 46.24
CA ASN A 330 -7.73 22.77 46.94
C ASN A 330 -7.12 21.95 48.09
N GLY A 331 -5.79 21.84 48.09
CA GLY A 331 -5.05 21.10 49.10
C GLY A 331 -5.18 19.58 48.99
N LEU A 332 -5.59 19.06 47.81
CA LEU A 332 -5.45 17.65 47.46
C LEU A 332 -4.16 17.44 46.66
N THR A 333 -3.25 16.62 47.20
CA THR A 333 -2.06 16.15 46.49
C THR A 333 -2.19 14.67 46.21
N VAL A 334 -1.93 14.25 44.97
CA VAL A 334 -1.96 12.86 44.55
C VAL A 334 -0.54 12.42 44.20
N GLU A 335 -0.10 11.35 44.84
CA GLU A 335 1.18 10.71 44.61
C GLU A 335 0.99 9.28 44.10
N ILE A 336 1.75 8.91 43.08
CA ILE A 336 1.83 7.56 42.55
C ILE A 336 3.24 7.02 42.79
N LYS A 337 3.30 5.85 43.43
CA LYS A 337 4.52 5.09 43.71
C LYS A 337 4.43 3.72 43.06
N ILE A 338 5.40 3.36 42.23
CA ILE A 338 5.49 2.06 41.58
C ILE A 338 6.84 1.46 41.94
N VAL A 339 6.82 0.26 42.51
CA VAL A 339 8.02 -0.50 42.88
C VAL A 339 8.13 -1.73 42.00
N ARG A 340 9.36 -2.10 41.59
CA ARG A 340 9.60 -3.37 40.86
C ARG A 340 9.00 -4.54 41.66
N ASP A 341 8.20 -5.36 40.98
CA ASP A 341 7.48 -6.53 41.53
C ASP A 341 6.29 -6.25 42.47
N ILE A 342 5.20 -5.66 41.95
CA ILE A 342 3.81 -5.92 42.44
C ILE A 342 3.29 -4.98 43.54
N ALA A 343 3.49 -3.67 43.42
CA ALA A 343 2.63 -2.71 44.12
C ALA A 343 2.58 -1.33 43.42
N ILE A 344 1.39 -0.90 43.00
CA ILE A 344 1.13 0.51 42.69
C ILE A 344 0.47 1.14 43.91
N GLY A 345 1.15 2.10 44.52
CA GLY A 345 0.63 2.91 45.62
C GLY A 345 0.07 4.23 45.09
N PHE A 346 -1.20 4.51 45.38
CA PHE A 346 -1.79 5.83 45.22
C PHE A 346 -1.97 6.46 46.59
N HIS A 347 -1.36 7.62 46.79
CA HIS A 347 -1.42 8.35 48.04
C HIS A 347 -2.09 9.70 47.83
N PHE A 348 -3.26 9.88 48.44
CA PHE A 348 -4.06 11.10 48.38
C PHE A 348 -3.94 11.83 49.72
N SER A 349 -3.33 13.02 49.70
CA SER A 349 -3.19 13.88 50.88
C SER A 349 -4.16 15.06 50.78
N VAL A 350 -5.06 15.22 51.74
CA VAL A 350 -6.12 16.24 51.73
C VAL A 350 -6.02 17.17 52.93
N ALA A 351 -5.91 18.48 52.69
CA ALA A 351 -5.73 19.50 53.73
C ALA A 351 -6.99 19.81 54.57
N LYS A 352 -8.17 19.36 54.17
CA LYS A 352 -9.43 19.45 54.94
C LYS A 352 -10.06 18.06 55.07
N PRO A 353 -10.57 17.67 56.26
CA PRO A 353 -11.21 16.38 56.43
C PRO A 353 -12.49 16.31 55.59
N LEU A 354 -12.49 15.41 54.62
CA LEU A 354 -13.66 15.01 53.83
C LEU A 354 -14.52 14.04 54.66
N SER A 355 -15.78 13.81 54.29
CA SER A 355 -16.50 12.68 54.89
C SER A 355 -15.74 11.38 54.57
N ASP A 356 -15.26 10.74 55.63
CA ASP A 356 -14.19 9.74 55.59
C ASP A 356 -14.48 8.55 54.67
N ASP A 357 -15.72 8.09 54.66
CA ASP A 357 -16.10 6.86 53.97
C ASP A 357 -16.50 7.10 52.51
N SER A 358 -17.05 8.27 52.17
CA SER A 358 -17.59 8.52 50.83
C SER A 358 -16.47 8.73 49.80
N PHE A 359 -15.48 9.57 50.11
CA PHE A 359 -14.33 9.79 49.22
C PHE A 359 -13.52 8.51 49.03
N LYS A 360 -13.32 7.78 50.14
CA LYS A 360 -12.65 6.49 50.19
C LYS A 360 -13.30 5.46 49.26
N MET A 361 -14.61 5.26 49.40
CA MET A 361 -15.35 4.31 48.56
C MET A 361 -15.41 4.73 47.10
N PHE A 362 -15.51 6.03 46.83
CA PHE A 362 -15.48 6.55 45.48
C PHE A 362 -14.15 6.31 44.78
N MET A 363 -13.03 6.66 45.41
CA MET A 363 -11.71 6.46 44.82
C MET A 363 -11.39 4.97 44.63
N LEU A 364 -11.84 4.11 45.54
CA LEU A 364 -11.74 2.66 45.37
C LEU A 364 -12.44 2.20 44.07
N ARG A 365 -13.71 2.62 43.88
CA ARG A 365 -14.50 2.29 42.67
C ARG A 365 -13.88 2.85 41.40
N TYR A 366 -13.37 4.08 41.45
CA TYR A 366 -12.67 4.72 40.35
C TYR A 366 -11.43 3.93 39.92
N LEU A 367 -10.58 3.53 40.87
CA LEU A 367 -9.37 2.76 40.58
C LEU A 367 -9.70 1.38 40.00
N TYR A 368 -10.72 0.68 40.54
CA TYR A 368 -11.21 -0.56 39.94
C TYR A 368 -11.69 -0.36 38.50
N ASP A 369 -12.44 0.71 38.23
CA ASP A 369 -12.91 1.02 36.89
C ASP A 369 -11.78 1.26 35.91
N ARG A 370 -10.80 2.11 36.27
CA ARG A 370 -9.72 2.51 35.34
C ARG A 370 -8.64 1.45 35.16
N LEU A 371 -8.28 0.73 36.22
CA LEU A 371 -7.19 -0.23 36.18
C LEU A 371 -7.65 -1.62 35.69
N TYR A 372 -8.90 -2.01 35.98
CA TYR A 372 -9.39 -3.35 35.66
C TYR A 372 -10.54 -3.33 34.66
N PHE A 373 -11.69 -2.72 35.00
CA PHE A 373 -12.91 -2.91 34.22
C PHE A 373 -12.82 -2.28 32.82
N SER A 374 -12.37 -1.03 32.72
CA SER A 374 -12.15 -0.34 31.43
C SER A 374 -11.01 -0.94 30.61
N ARG A 375 -10.21 -1.84 31.20
CA ARG A 375 -9.14 -2.59 30.55
C ARG A 375 -9.55 -4.04 30.25
N TYR A 376 -10.76 -4.45 30.61
CA TYR A 376 -11.26 -5.82 30.45
C TYR A 376 -10.36 -6.86 31.11
N LEU A 377 -9.71 -6.47 32.22
CA LEU A 377 -8.89 -7.39 33.01
C LEU A 377 -9.77 -8.07 34.05
N ASP A 378 -9.64 -9.39 34.14
CA ASP A 378 -10.22 -10.15 35.24
C ASP A 378 -9.51 -9.79 36.54
N VAL A 379 -10.30 -9.70 37.61
CA VAL A 379 -9.80 -9.47 38.96
C VAL A 379 -9.68 -10.83 39.63
N ASP A 380 -8.46 -11.36 39.68
CA ASP A 380 -8.17 -12.70 40.21
C ASP A 380 -8.37 -12.80 41.74
N ASP A 381 -8.47 -11.67 42.46
CA ASP A 381 -8.69 -11.62 43.92
C ASP A 381 -9.52 -10.38 44.34
N PRO A 382 -10.62 -10.52 45.11
CA PRO A 382 -11.40 -9.40 45.64
C PRO A 382 -10.63 -8.38 46.50
N GLU A 383 -9.43 -8.70 46.99
CA GLU A 383 -8.56 -7.81 47.77
C GLU A 383 -7.40 -7.18 46.98
N SER A 384 -7.48 -7.11 45.63
CA SER A 384 -6.38 -6.60 44.80
C SER A 384 -5.97 -5.17 45.12
N ILE A 385 -6.92 -4.32 45.56
CA ILE A 385 -6.67 -2.97 46.06
C ILE A 385 -6.89 -2.96 47.58
N THR A 386 -5.79 -3.02 48.32
CA THR A 386 -5.81 -2.80 49.78
C THR A 386 -5.77 -1.31 50.08
N MET A 387 -6.34 -0.91 51.21
CA MET A 387 -6.51 0.50 51.50
C MET A 387 -6.35 0.80 52.98
N MET A 388 -5.59 1.87 53.25
CA MET A 388 -5.36 2.41 54.58
C MET A 388 -5.69 3.90 54.58
N SER A 389 -6.26 4.39 55.67
CA SER A 389 -6.48 5.83 55.88
C SER A 389 -5.90 6.24 57.23
N GLY A 390 -5.24 7.38 57.27
CA GLY A 390 -4.64 7.93 58.50
C GLY A 390 -4.71 9.45 58.52
N VAL A 391 -4.52 10.04 59.69
CA VAL A 391 -4.47 11.49 59.88
C VAL A 391 -3.08 11.85 60.38
N SER A 392 -2.44 12.83 59.73
CA SER A 392 -1.14 13.37 60.14
C SER A 392 -1.23 14.89 60.17
N GLY A 393 -1.18 15.47 61.38
CA GLY A 393 -1.40 16.91 61.56
C GLY A 393 -2.81 17.34 61.13
N SER A 394 -2.90 18.36 60.27
CA SER A 394 -4.16 18.84 59.67
C SER A 394 -4.53 18.13 58.36
N CYS A 395 -3.69 17.22 57.87
CA CYS A 395 -3.89 16.53 56.60
C CYS A 395 -4.41 15.11 56.83
N LYS A 396 -5.35 14.70 55.98
CA LYS A 396 -5.82 13.33 55.93
C LYS A 396 -5.22 12.60 54.74
N HIS A 397 -4.73 11.39 54.98
CA HIS A 397 -4.05 10.56 54.00
C HIS A 397 -4.90 9.33 53.66
N TYR A 398 -5.10 9.08 52.37
CA TYR A 398 -5.71 7.86 51.86
C TYR A 398 -4.71 7.15 50.97
N ILE A 399 -4.37 5.91 51.33
CA ILE A 399 -3.38 5.09 50.63
C ILE A 399 -4.11 3.89 50.04
N PHE A 400 -4.01 3.74 48.72
CA PHE A 400 -4.52 2.60 47.98
C PHE A 400 -3.33 1.83 47.40
N THR A 401 -3.22 0.56 47.70
CA THR A 401 -2.13 -0.30 47.23
C THR A 401 -2.70 -1.40 46.36
N VAL A 402 -2.37 -1.34 45.07
CA VAL A 402 -2.78 -2.28 44.04
C VAL A 402 -1.70 -3.33 43.86
N LYS A 403 -2.01 -4.59 44.20
CA LYS A 403 -1.14 -5.73 43.91
C LYS A 403 -1.53 -6.33 42.56
N SER A 404 -0.66 -6.22 41.57
CA SER A 404 -0.82 -6.83 40.26
C SER A 404 0.44 -7.54 39.80
N GLN A 405 0.30 -8.79 39.31
CA GLN A 405 1.36 -9.56 38.65
C GLN A 405 1.63 -9.12 37.19
N LYS A 406 0.81 -8.19 36.66
CA LYS A 406 0.90 -7.66 35.29
C LYS A 406 1.11 -6.15 35.34
N GLU A 407 1.81 -5.61 34.35
CA GLU A 407 1.88 -4.16 34.13
C GLU A 407 0.47 -3.59 33.93
N LEU A 408 0.07 -2.65 34.79
CA LEU A 408 -1.20 -1.96 34.66
C LEU A 408 -1.00 -0.65 33.89
N LYS A 409 -1.85 -0.41 32.90
CA LYS A 409 -1.86 0.81 32.09
C LYS A 409 -3.31 1.25 31.89
N VAL A 410 -3.54 2.55 31.79
CA VAL A 410 -4.84 3.10 31.39
C VAL A 410 -4.91 3.23 29.87
N ASN A 411 -6.11 3.12 29.30
CA ASN A 411 -6.27 3.19 27.85
C ASN A 411 -6.04 4.62 27.34
N SER A 412 -5.21 4.80 26.33
CA SER A 412 -4.83 6.10 25.75
C SER A 412 -4.83 6.06 24.22
N ASP A 413 -4.80 7.23 23.58
CA ASP A 413 -4.63 7.33 22.13
C ASP A 413 -3.14 7.11 21.78
N LEU A 414 -2.84 6.21 20.84
CA LEU A 414 -1.47 5.99 20.34
C LEU A 414 -1.04 7.01 19.26
N TYR A 415 -2.00 7.61 18.55
CA TYR A 415 -1.81 8.56 17.44
C TYR A 415 -2.84 9.69 17.47
#